data_AF-A0A4R4T0D8-F1
#
_entry.id   AF-A0A4R4T0D8-F1
#
_cell.length_a   1.000
_cell.length_b   1.000
_cell.length_c   1.000
_cell.angle_alpha   90.00
_cell.angle_beta   90.00
_cell.angle_gamma   90.00
#
_symmetry.space_group_name_H-M   'P 1'
#
loop_
_entity.id
_entity.type
_entity.pdbx_description
1 polymer ?
#
loop_
_entity_poly.entity_id
_entity_poly.type
_entity_poly.pdbx_seq_one_letter_code
_entity_poly.pdbx_strand_id
1 'polypeptide(L)'
;MSATADSVTFSDLSRNPKSVAERAARLGRLRVTHRDAPDFYLTAADREEQRDESLITASRIFRALMKHDPSARSLVLAMPDVFPWIRHLGTEEVRAFTMELVDALSDAAELDLDTNAQEVITGWRATARIKADRTQHEEALRPTSGDFGPVEVTP
;
A
#
# COMPACT_ATOMS: atom_id res chain seq x y z
N MET A 1 5.77 -25.38 18.84
CA MET A 1 5.68 -24.05 18.20
C MET A 1 7.00 -23.80 17.50
N SER A 2 7.08 -24.07 16.20
CA SER A 2 8.33 -23.92 15.46
C SER A 2 8.67 -22.45 15.33
N ALA A 3 9.82 -22.05 15.87
CA ALA A 3 10.48 -20.83 15.44
C ALA A 3 10.74 -20.99 13.94
N THR A 4 10.05 -20.21 13.10
CA THR A 4 10.52 -20.00 11.74
C THR A 4 11.93 -19.43 11.83
N ALA A 5 12.82 -19.83 10.93
CA ALA A 5 14.25 -19.48 10.94
C ALA A 5 14.54 -17.97 10.93
N ASP A 6 13.50 -17.14 10.83
CA ASP A 6 13.55 -15.67 10.75
C ASP A 6 12.78 -14.99 11.89
N SER A 7 12.53 -15.70 13.01
CA SER A 7 11.84 -15.15 14.18
C SER A 7 12.57 -15.39 15.51
N VAL A 8 12.37 -14.49 16.46
CA VAL A 8 12.82 -14.59 17.87
C VAL A 8 11.75 -14.02 18.81
N THR A 9 11.74 -14.44 20.07
CA THR A 9 10.83 -13.82 21.05
C THR A 9 11.41 -12.51 21.59
N PHE A 10 10.54 -11.63 22.10
CA PHE A 10 11.00 -10.43 22.82
C PHE A 10 11.89 -10.77 24.03
N SER A 11 11.61 -11.88 24.73
CA SER A 11 12.47 -12.37 25.81
C SER A 11 13.86 -12.79 25.32
N ASP A 12 13.98 -13.36 24.12
CA ASP A 12 15.28 -13.72 23.54
C ASP A 12 16.07 -12.48 23.13
N LEU A 13 15.39 -11.46 22.57
CA LEU A 13 15.99 -10.15 22.28
C LEU A 13 16.55 -9.50 23.56
N SER A 14 15.79 -9.53 24.66
CA SER A 14 16.23 -8.98 25.94
C SER A 14 17.42 -9.74 26.55
N ARG A 15 17.42 -11.08 26.46
CA ARG A 15 18.49 -11.93 27.03
C ARG A 15 19.76 -11.96 26.20
N ASN A 16 19.64 -11.92 24.88
CA ASN A 16 20.76 -12.11 23.95
C ASN A 16 20.84 -10.99 22.88
N PRO A 17 20.86 -9.70 23.26
CA PRO A 17 20.67 -8.59 22.32
C PRO A 17 21.70 -8.55 21.20
N LYS A 18 22.97 -8.86 21.49
CA LYS A 18 24.06 -8.86 20.50
C LYS A 18 23.86 -9.94 19.43
N SER A 19 23.59 -11.17 19.84
CA SER A 19 23.35 -12.29 18.92
C SER A 19 22.11 -12.06 18.04
N VAL A 20 21.06 -11.48 18.62
CA VAL A 20 19.84 -11.14 17.90
C VAL A 20 20.08 -10.02 16.88
N ALA A 21 20.85 -8.98 17.24
CA ALA A 21 21.24 -7.92 16.32
C ALA A 21 22.13 -8.42 15.16
N GLU A 22 23.13 -9.26 15.45
CA GLU A 22 23.98 -9.90 14.44
C GLU A 22 23.16 -10.77 13.47
N ARG A 23 22.16 -11.49 14.00
CA ARG A 23 21.23 -12.28 13.20
C ARG A 23 20.34 -11.39 12.33
N ALA A 24 19.78 -10.31 12.86
CA ALA A 24 19.01 -9.34 12.09
C ALA A 24 19.85 -8.71 10.97
N ALA A 25 21.09 -8.32 11.27
CA ALA A 25 22.03 -7.80 10.28
C ALA A 25 22.40 -8.82 9.20
N ARG A 26 22.45 -10.12 9.51
CA ARG A 26 22.69 -11.17 8.50
C ARG A 26 21.46 -11.46 7.64
N LEU A 27 20.27 -11.51 8.25
CA LEU A 27 19.01 -11.82 7.56
C LEU A 27 18.38 -10.61 6.86
N GLY A 28 18.89 -9.39 7.12
CA GLY A 28 18.31 -8.14 6.63
C GLY A 28 17.17 -7.64 7.51
N ARG A 29 16.30 -8.53 7.99
CA ARG A 29 15.27 -8.26 8.99
C ARG A 29 14.98 -9.50 9.83
N LEU A 30 14.56 -9.31 11.08
CA LEU A 30 14.21 -10.41 11.98
C LEU A 30 12.89 -10.10 12.68
N ARG A 31 11.92 -11.02 12.61
CA ARG A 31 10.63 -10.86 13.29
C ARG A 31 10.81 -11.09 14.79
N VAL A 32 10.41 -10.12 15.60
CA VAL A 32 10.38 -10.18 17.05
C VAL A 32 8.94 -10.41 17.48
N THR A 33 8.66 -11.61 18.01
CA THR A 33 7.31 -11.98 18.42
C THR A 33 7.01 -11.55 19.84
N HIS A 34 5.81 -11.00 20.07
CA HIS A 34 5.33 -10.62 21.40
C HIS A 34 4.05 -11.40 21.73
N ARG A 35 3.88 -11.79 23.01
CA ARG A 35 2.71 -12.60 23.42
C ARG A 35 1.42 -11.79 23.41
N ASP A 36 1.50 -10.56 23.92
CA ASP A 36 0.34 -9.72 24.23
C ASP A 36 0.32 -8.42 23.40
N ALA A 37 1.10 -8.36 22.32
CA ALA A 37 1.22 -7.19 21.45
C ALA A 37 1.53 -7.64 20.02
N PRO A 38 1.38 -6.75 19.01
CA PRO A 38 1.81 -7.04 17.65
C PRO A 38 3.29 -7.44 17.59
N ASP A 39 3.62 -8.24 16.58
CA ASP A 39 5.01 -8.57 16.29
C ASP A 39 5.71 -7.39 15.61
N PHE A 40 6.99 -7.22 15.91
CA PHE A 40 7.84 -6.17 15.34
C PHE A 40 8.88 -6.79 14.41
N TYR A 41 9.55 -5.95 13.61
CA TYR A 41 10.76 -6.34 12.88
C TYR A 41 11.95 -5.56 13.43
N LEU A 42 13.04 -6.27 13.72
CA LEU A 42 14.35 -5.68 13.95
C LEU A 42 15.11 -5.66 12.62
N THR A 43 15.52 -4.47 12.19
CA THR A 43 16.37 -4.24 11.03
C THR A 43 17.55 -3.35 11.43
N ALA A 44 18.63 -3.38 10.65
CA ALA A 44 19.69 -2.41 10.82
C ALA A 44 19.22 -1.05 10.27
N ALA A 45 19.48 0.04 10.99
CA ALA A 45 18.97 1.37 10.64
C ALA A 45 19.47 1.82 9.25
N ASP A 46 20.76 1.64 8.98
CA ASP A 46 21.39 1.93 7.68
C ASP A 46 20.72 1.20 6.50
N ARG A 47 20.23 -0.01 6.73
CA ARG A 47 19.47 -0.77 5.72
C ARG A 47 18.07 -0.22 5.48
N GLU A 48 17.39 0.24 6.52
CA GLU A 48 16.08 0.85 6.35
C GLU A 48 16.22 2.21 5.64
N GLU A 49 17.18 3.04 6.06
CA GLU A 49 17.52 4.30 5.39
C GLU A 49 17.86 4.09 3.91
N GLN A 50 18.71 3.11 3.59
CA GLN A 50 19.07 2.80 2.20
C GLN A 50 17.87 2.27 1.39
N ARG A 51 16.94 1.55 2.03
CA ARG A 51 15.70 1.09 1.38
C ARG A 51 14.82 2.28 1.02
N ASP A 52 14.69 3.25 1.93
CA ASP A 52 13.88 4.45 1.72
C ASP A 52 14.49 5.34 0.63
N GLU A 53 15.80 5.57 0.65
CA GLU A 53 16.51 6.29 -0.42
C GLU A 53 16.32 5.63 -1.80
N SER A 54 16.35 4.29 -1.84
CA SER A 54 16.14 3.53 -3.07
C SER A 54 14.70 3.67 -3.57
N LEU A 55 13.71 3.65 -2.67
CA LEU A 55 12.29 3.85 -3.00
C LEU A 55 12.02 5.26 -3.51
N ILE A 56 12.57 6.29 -2.87
CA ILE A 56 12.53 7.69 -3.33
C ILE A 56 13.14 7.81 -4.74
N THR A 57 14.30 7.21 -4.96
CA THR A 57 14.95 7.26 -6.27
C THR A 57 14.11 6.57 -7.35
N ALA A 58 13.54 5.40 -7.03
CA ALA A 58 12.67 4.66 -7.95
C ALA A 58 11.38 5.42 -8.26
N SER A 59 10.75 6.05 -7.26
CA SER A 59 9.51 6.82 -7.44
C SER A 59 9.75 8.03 -8.36
N ARG A 60 10.88 8.74 -8.21
CA ARG A 60 11.28 9.84 -9.10
C ARG A 60 11.45 9.39 -10.55
N ILE A 61 12.16 8.27 -10.77
CA ILE A 61 12.35 7.71 -12.12
C ILE A 61 11.00 7.32 -12.71
N PHE A 62 10.16 6.62 -11.94
CA PHE A 62 8.84 6.20 -12.38
C PHE A 62 7.94 7.39 -12.74
N ARG A 63 7.89 8.41 -11.89
CA ARG A 63 7.14 9.65 -12.13
C ARG A 63 7.65 10.41 -13.35
N ALA A 64 8.97 10.45 -13.56
CA ALA A 64 9.56 11.04 -14.76
C ALA A 64 9.15 10.29 -16.03
N LEU A 65 9.17 8.95 -16.00
CA LEU A 65 8.68 8.12 -17.11
C LEU A 65 7.19 8.37 -17.38
N MET A 66 6.37 8.52 -16.34
CA MET A 66 4.93 8.77 -16.46
C MET A 66 4.58 10.14 -17.07
N LYS A 67 5.45 11.14 -16.96
CA LYS A 67 5.26 12.43 -17.65
C LYS A 67 5.36 12.31 -19.17
N HIS A 68 5.84 11.19 -19.71
CA HIS A 68 5.86 10.91 -21.15
C HIS A 68 4.59 10.15 -21.60
N ASP A 69 3.83 10.72 -22.55
CA ASP A 69 2.55 10.16 -23.04
C ASP A 69 2.60 8.66 -23.45
N PRO A 70 3.64 8.18 -24.17
CA PRO A 70 3.70 6.77 -24.55
C PRO A 70 3.78 5.81 -23.35
N SER A 71 4.51 6.20 -22.30
CA SER A 71 4.67 5.40 -21.08
C SER A 71 3.39 5.37 -20.27
N ALA A 72 2.74 6.53 -20.11
CA ALA A 72 1.47 6.62 -19.38
C ALA A 72 0.37 5.76 -20.02
N ARG A 73 0.30 5.77 -21.36
CA ARG A 73 -0.63 4.92 -22.11
C ARG A 73 -0.34 3.44 -21.94
N SER A 74 0.94 3.06 -21.98
CA SER A 74 1.36 1.66 -21.80
C SER A 74 1.02 1.15 -20.40
N LEU A 75 1.17 2.00 -19.37
CA LEU A 75 0.79 1.65 -18.01
C LEU A 75 -0.71 1.38 -17.88
N VAL A 76 -1.56 2.28 -18.42
CA VAL A 76 -3.03 2.10 -18.42
C VAL A 76 -3.43 0.77 -19.06
N LEU A 77 -2.75 0.36 -20.13
CA LEU A 77 -3.01 -0.91 -20.81
C LEU A 77 -2.59 -2.14 -19.99
N ALA A 78 -1.59 -2.01 -19.11
CA ALA A 78 -1.12 -3.09 -18.24
C ALA A 78 -1.94 -3.22 -16.94
N MET A 79 -2.72 -2.21 -16.56
CA MET A 79 -3.50 -2.20 -15.32
C MET A 79 -4.41 -3.44 -15.13
N PRO A 80 -5.10 -3.98 -16.15
CA PRO A 80 -5.93 -5.17 -15.99
C PRO A 80 -5.16 -6.43 -15.56
N ASP A 81 -3.89 -6.55 -15.92
CA ASP A 81 -3.04 -7.69 -15.54
C ASP A 81 -2.65 -7.63 -14.05
N VAL A 82 -2.52 -6.42 -13.51
CA VAL A 82 -2.19 -6.18 -12.09
C VAL A 82 -3.44 -6.22 -11.23
N PHE A 83 -4.53 -5.63 -11.72
CA PHE A 83 -5.78 -5.46 -10.98
C PHE A 83 -6.98 -5.91 -11.82
N PRO A 84 -7.31 -7.22 -11.82
CA PRO A 84 -8.35 -7.77 -12.69
C PRO A 84 -9.76 -7.20 -12.49
N TRP A 85 -10.01 -6.51 -11.37
CA TRP A 85 -11.30 -5.87 -11.09
C TRP A 85 -11.51 -4.58 -11.89
N ILE A 86 -10.46 -4.00 -12.48
CA ILE A 86 -10.54 -2.78 -13.30
C ILE A 86 -11.41 -2.94 -14.54
N ARG A 87 -11.62 -4.17 -15.03
CA ARG A 87 -12.53 -4.45 -16.16
C ARG A 87 -13.98 -3.98 -15.95
N HIS A 88 -14.37 -3.63 -14.72
CA HIS A 88 -15.67 -3.07 -14.37
C HIS A 88 -15.71 -1.53 -14.38
N LEU A 89 -14.57 -0.88 -14.61
CA LEU A 89 -14.42 0.57 -14.73
C LEU A 89 -14.47 0.99 -16.20
N GLY A 90 -14.91 2.22 -16.45
CA GLY A 90 -14.83 2.88 -17.76
C GLY A 90 -13.41 3.39 -18.05
N THR A 91 -13.11 3.68 -19.32
CA THR A 91 -11.76 4.11 -19.75
C THR A 91 -11.21 5.30 -18.96
N GLU A 92 -12.02 6.33 -18.73
CA GLU A 92 -11.60 7.51 -17.97
C GLU A 92 -11.37 7.20 -16.48
N GLU A 93 -12.12 6.26 -15.93
CA GLU A 93 -11.93 5.81 -14.54
C GLU A 93 -10.65 4.99 -14.39
N VAL A 94 -10.30 4.15 -15.38
CA VAL A 94 -9.01 3.45 -15.39
C VAL A 94 -7.86 4.46 -15.43
N ARG A 95 -7.99 5.51 -16.26
CA ARG A 95 -7.01 6.59 -16.31
C ARG A 95 -6.90 7.30 -14.97
N ALA A 96 -8.03 7.69 -14.37
CA ALA A 96 -8.08 8.37 -13.08
C ALA A 96 -7.44 7.53 -11.98
N PHE A 97 -7.82 6.25 -11.84
CA PHE A 97 -7.21 5.32 -10.89
C PHE A 97 -5.70 5.21 -11.08
N THR A 98 -5.25 5.09 -12.33
CA THR A 98 -3.81 4.96 -12.63
C THR A 98 -3.04 6.20 -12.17
N MET A 99 -3.55 7.40 -12.47
CA MET A 99 -2.90 8.66 -12.07
C MET A 99 -2.89 8.83 -10.55
N GLU A 100 -4.04 8.60 -9.91
CA GLU A 100 -4.16 8.70 -8.45
C GLU A 100 -3.26 7.71 -7.71
N LEU A 101 -3.12 6.48 -8.22
CA LEU A 101 -2.22 5.48 -7.66
C LEU A 101 -0.74 5.88 -7.82
N VAL A 102 -0.36 6.43 -8.97
CA VAL A 102 1.02 6.93 -9.21
C VAL A 102 1.34 8.08 -8.27
N ASP A 103 0.40 9.00 -8.07
CA ASP A 103 0.58 10.13 -7.16
C ASP A 103 0.70 9.65 -5.71
N ALA A 104 -0.20 8.79 -5.24
CA ALA A 104 -0.12 8.21 -3.89
C ALA A 104 1.19 7.45 -3.63
N LEU A 105 1.67 6.65 -4.59
CA LEU A 105 2.95 5.95 -4.48
C LEU A 105 4.15 6.91 -4.47
N SER A 106 4.06 8.03 -5.19
CA SER A 106 5.11 9.05 -5.20
C SER A 106 5.15 9.82 -3.87
N ASP A 107 3.99 10.21 -3.36
CA ASP A 107 3.87 10.97 -2.11
C ASP A 107 4.27 10.12 -0.89
N ALA A 108 3.88 8.84 -0.87
CA ALA A 108 4.31 7.91 0.17
C ALA A 108 5.84 7.72 0.19
N ALA A 109 6.49 7.72 -0.98
CA ALA A 109 7.94 7.61 -1.05
C ALA A 109 8.65 8.91 -0.65
N GLU A 110 8.16 10.07 -1.09
CA GLU A 110 8.87 11.35 -1.00
C GLU A 110 8.58 12.15 0.27
N LEU A 111 7.36 12.05 0.79
CA LEU A 111 6.87 12.94 1.84
C LEU A 111 6.55 12.20 3.14
N ASP A 112 6.77 10.88 3.19
CA ASP A 112 6.36 9.99 4.29
C ASP A 112 4.89 10.26 4.70
N LEU A 113 4.07 10.64 3.71
CA LEU A 113 2.67 10.98 3.94
C LEU A 113 1.85 9.70 4.03
N ASP A 114 0.93 9.68 4.98
CA ASP A 114 -0.10 8.66 5.16
C ASP A 114 -1.10 8.55 3.99
N THR A 115 -0.83 9.19 2.83
CA THR A 115 -1.63 8.95 1.62
C THR A 115 -1.39 7.52 1.17
N ASN A 116 -2.24 6.63 1.68
CA ASN A 116 -2.01 5.22 1.59
C ASN A 116 -2.41 4.76 0.20
N ALA A 117 -1.46 4.32 -0.62
CA ALA A 117 -1.76 3.67 -1.90
C ALA A 117 -2.81 2.54 -1.74
N GLN A 118 -2.86 1.91 -0.56
CA GLN A 118 -3.89 0.94 -0.19
C GLN A 118 -5.29 1.54 -0.13
N GLU A 119 -5.46 2.78 0.34
CA GLU A 119 -6.76 3.48 0.37
C GLU A 119 -7.24 3.75 -1.05
N VAL A 120 -6.37 4.27 -1.92
CA VAL A 120 -6.68 4.47 -3.35
C VAL A 120 -7.13 3.15 -3.99
N ILE A 121 -6.36 2.07 -3.80
CA ILE A 121 -6.72 0.74 -4.30
C ILE A 121 -8.08 0.27 -3.72
N THR A 122 -8.30 0.47 -2.44
CA THR A 122 -9.52 0.02 -1.75
C THR A 122 -10.75 0.78 -2.21
N GLY A 123 -10.65 2.10 -2.35
CA GLY A 123 -11.72 2.97 -2.84
C GLY A 123 -12.11 2.62 -4.28
N TRP A 124 -11.14 2.54 -5.19
CA TRP A 124 -11.41 2.18 -6.59
C TRP A 124 -11.93 0.75 -6.75
N ARG A 125 -11.47 -0.19 -5.92
CA ARG A 125 -12.03 -1.55 -5.89
C ARG A 125 -13.48 -1.56 -5.42
N ALA A 126 -13.85 -0.70 -4.46
CA ALA A 126 -15.23 -0.55 -4.03
C ALA A 126 -16.11 0.00 -5.15
N THR A 127 -15.66 1.02 -5.88
CA THR A 127 -16.33 1.53 -7.09
C THR A 127 -16.53 0.43 -8.12
N ALA A 128 -15.48 -0.31 -8.47
CA ALA A 128 -15.56 -1.43 -9.41
C ALA A 128 -16.56 -2.51 -8.96
N ARG A 129 -16.62 -2.80 -7.65
CA ARG A 129 -17.57 -3.75 -7.07
C ARG A 129 -19.02 -3.30 -7.24
N ILE A 130 -19.32 -2.03 -6.99
CA ILE A 130 -20.66 -1.46 -7.21
C ILE A 130 -21.03 -1.55 -8.69
N LYS A 131 -20.12 -1.16 -9.59
CA LYS A 131 -20.37 -1.20 -11.05
C LYS A 131 -20.51 -2.62 -11.61
N ALA A 132 -19.91 -3.61 -10.95
CA ALA A 132 -20.05 -5.02 -11.31
C ALA A 132 -21.43 -5.59 -10.97
N ASP A 133 -22.14 -5.03 -9.99
CA ASP A 133 -23.49 -5.42 -9.59
C ASP A 133 -24.50 -4.42 -10.15
N ARG A 134 -25.30 -4.86 -11.14
CA ARG A 134 -26.28 -4.00 -11.81
C ARG A 134 -27.26 -3.34 -10.83
N THR A 135 -27.73 -4.07 -9.82
CA THR A 135 -28.71 -3.54 -8.86
C THR A 135 -28.07 -2.47 -7.99
N GLN A 136 -26.87 -2.74 -7.47
CA GLN A 136 -26.13 -1.76 -6.66
C GLN A 136 -25.74 -0.53 -7.48
N HIS A 137 -25.37 -0.71 -8.75
CA HIS A 137 -25.04 0.40 -9.63
C HIS A 137 -26.26 1.28 -9.93
N GLU A 138 -27.41 0.67 -10.26
CA GLU A 138 -28.66 1.39 -10.47
C GLU A 138 -29.10 2.14 -9.20
N GLU A 139 -28.89 1.54 -8.02
CA GLU A 139 -29.15 2.19 -6.73
C GLU A 139 -28.20 3.35 -6.44
N ALA A 140 -26.88 3.18 -6.68
CA ALA A 140 -25.87 4.21 -6.47
C ALA A 140 -26.04 5.43 -7.39
N LEU A 141 -26.68 5.26 -8.55
CA LEU A 141 -27.02 6.36 -9.46
C LEU A 141 -28.29 7.11 -9.04
N ARG A 142 -29.10 6.58 -8.11
CA ARG A 142 -30.31 7.30 -7.67
C ARG A 142 -29.91 8.53 -6.86
N PRO A 143 -30.62 9.66 -7.04
CA PRO A 143 -30.45 10.82 -6.18
C PRO A 143 -30.64 10.44 -4.72
N THR A 144 -29.65 10.71 -3.91
CA THR A 144 -29.74 10.56 -2.46
C THR A 144 -30.42 11.81 -1.87
N SER A 145 -31.47 11.62 -1.06
CA SER A 145 -32.17 12.70 -0.36
C SER A 145 -32.34 12.35 1.12
N GLY A 146 -32.12 13.31 2.03
CA GLY A 146 -32.29 13.13 3.47
C GLY A 146 -31.12 13.70 4.30
N ASP A 147 -31.19 13.53 5.62
CA ASP A 147 -30.21 14.05 6.61
C ASP A 147 -29.00 13.11 6.83
N PHE A 148 -29.00 11.90 6.23
CA PHE A 148 -27.97 10.83 6.32
C PHE A 148 -27.43 10.48 7.72
N GLY A 149 -28.00 11.04 8.78
CA GLY A 149 -27.55 10.88 10.15
C GLY A 149 -26.35 11.77 10.49
N PRO A 150 -26.10 11.98 11.79
CA PRO A 150 -24.95 12.74 12.25
C PRO A 150 -23.64 12.04 11.87
N VAL A 151 -22.66 12.82 11.39
CA VAL A 151 -21.30 12.32 11.13
C VAL A 151 -20.57 12.16 12.46
N GLU A 152 -20.30 10.92 12.87
CA GLU A 152 -19.43 10.64 14.02
C GLU A 152 -17.97 10.84 13.62
N VAL A 153 -17.41 12.01 13.97
CA VAL A 153 -15.97 12.27 13.83
C VAL A 153 -15.30 11.81 15.12
N THR A 154 -14.56 10.70 15.05
CA THR A 154 -13.69 10.29 16.16
C THR A 154 -12.39 11.08 16.07
N PRO A 155 -11.99 11.84 17.10
CA PRO A 155 -10.76 12.64 17.09
C PRO A 155 -9.48 11.81 17.21
#